data_AF-A0A971HPB1-F1
#
_entry.id   AF-A0A971HPB1-F1
#
_cell.length_a   1.000
_cell.length_b   1.000
_cell.length_c   1.000
_cell.angle_alpha   90.00
_cell.angle_beta   90.00
_cell.angle_gamma   90.00
#
_symmetry.space_group_name_H-M   'P 1'
#
loop_
_entity.id
_entity.type
_entity.pdbx_description
1 polymer ?
#
loop_
_entity_poly.entity_id
_entity_poly.type
_entity_poly.pdbx_seq_one_letter_code
_entity_poly.pdbx_strand_id
1 'polypeptide(L)'
;MHELTEIIDNGSDAPGTLLADCNPQFLKHFKEADIIIAKGQGNFETLSEEPGNIFFLFKAKCRVIAEHAAVKIGSHVITRRNQIPSLIY
;
A
#
# COMPACT_ATOMS: atom_id res chain seq x y z
N MET A 1 3.37 -4.82 -20.78
CA MET A 1 3.55 -3.99 -19.55
C MET A 1 4.80 -3.12 -19.65
N HIS A 2 5.95 -3.69 -20.07
CA HIS A 2 7.20 -2.94 -20.26
C HIS A 2 7.13 -1.80 -21.31
N GLU A 3 6.14 -1.82 -22.21
CA GLU A 3 5.97 -0.77 -23.22
C GLU A 3 5.29 0.51 -22.68
N LEU A 4 4.66 0.44 -21.50
CA LEU A 4 3.87 1.56 -20.94
C LEU A 4 4.53 2.23 -19.75
N THR A 5 5.43 1.53 -19.05
CA THR A 5 6.06 2.01 -17.82
C THR A 5 7.39 1.30 -17.61
N GLU A 6 8.30 1.97 -16.91
CA GLU A 6 9.43 1.31 -16.28
C GLU A 6 8.91 0.29 -15.26
N ILE A 7 9.54 -0.89 -15.24
CA ILE A 7 9.24 -1.95 -14.28
C ILE A 7 10.45 -2.08 -13.37
N ILE A 8 10.22 -1.88 -12.09
CA ILE A 8 11.22 -2.02 -11.03
C ILE A 8 10.77 -3.09 -10.05
N ASP A 9 11.74 -3.78 -9.45
CA ASP A 9 11.51 -4.72 -8.37
C ASP A 9 11.69 -4.00 -7.02
N ASN A 10 10.84 -4.31 -6.03
CA ASN A 10 11.02 -3.79 -4.67
C ASN A 10 12.14 -4.53 -3.93
N GLY A 11 12.51 -5.73 -4.40
CA GLY A 11 13.59 -6.56 -3.86
C GLY A 11 13.26 -7.26 -2.54
N SER A 12 12.00 -7.25 -2.11
CA SER A 12 11.54 -7.93 -0.90
C SER A 12 10.78 -9.19 -1.26
N ASP A 13 11.03 -10.28 -0.51
CA ASP A 13 10.27 -11.54 -0.63
C ASP A 13 8.97 -11.52 0.20
N ALA A 14 8.66 -10.40 0.87
CA ALA A 14 7.47 -10.28 1.71
C ALA A 14 6.18 -10.14 0.88
N PRO A 15 5.04 -10.63 1.38
CA PRO A 15 3.75 -10.30 0.80
C PRO A 15 3.43 -8.81 1.03
N GLY A 16 3.49 -8.01 -0.03
CA GLY A 16 3.28 -6.56 0.03
C GLY A 16 4.57 -5.77 -0.18
N THR A 17 4.71 -4.65 0.50
CA THR A 17 5.88 -3.76 0.40
C THR A 17 6.30 -3.34 1.80
N LEU A 18 7.20 -4.10 2.42
CA LEU A 18 7.82 -3.73 3.69
C LEU A 18 9.04 -2.85 3.40
N LEU A 19 8.95 -1.53 3.60
CA LEU A 19 10.00 -0.60 3.17
C LEU A 19 11.37 -0.91 3.80
N ALA A 20 11.39 -1.41 5.04
CA ALA A 20 12.63 -1.82 5.71
C ALA A 20 13.39 -2.96 5.02
N ASP A 21 12.71 -3.75 4.18
CA ASP A 21 13.24 -4.89 3.43
C ASP A 21 13.41 -4.60 1.93
N CYS A 22 13.04 -3.40 1.48
CA CYS A 22 13.13 -3.04 0.07
C CYS A 22 14.53 -2.57 -0.33
N ASN A 23 14.88 -2.78 -1.60
CA ASN A 23 16.18 -2.36 -2.13
C ASN A 23 16.29 -0.82 -2.25
N PRO A 24 17.52 -0.26 -2.28
CA PRO A 24 17.73 1.18 -2.33
C PRO A 24 17.14 1.88 -3.57
N GLN A 25 17.11 1.19 -4.73
CA GLN A 25 16.54 1.75 -5.96
C GLN A 25 15.05 1.99 -5.78
N PHE A 26 14.30 0.98 -5.32
CA PHE A 26 12.87 1.09 -5.05
C PHE A 26 12.57 2.17 -4.01
N LEU A 27 13.32 2.20 -2.90
CA LEU A 27 13.12 3.19 -1.85
C LEU A 27 13.29 4.64 -2.34
N LYS A 28 14.22 4.87 -3.27
CA LYS A 28 14.38 6.17 -3.92
C LYS A 28 13.14 6.53 -4.74
N HIS A 29 12.68 5.65 -5.61
CA HIS A 29 11.46 5.89 -6.41
C HIS A 29 10.23 6.08 -5.53
N PHE A 30 10.07 5.28 -4.48
CA PHE A 30 8.97 5.38 -3.53
C PHE A 30 8.95 6.75 -2.83
N LYS A 31 10.12 7.23 -2.38
CA LYS A 31 10.24 8.52 -1.69
C LYS A 31 10.03 9.72 -2.61
N GLU A 32 10.45 9.61 -3.87
CA GLU A 32 10.37 10.69 -4.86
C GLU A 32 9.02 10.76 -5.58
N ALA A 33 8.19 9.72 -5.47
CA ALA A 33 6.89 9.66 -6.15
C ALA A 33 5.91 10.72 -5.66
N ASP A 34 5.34 11.49 -6.59
CA ASP A 34 4.26 12.45 -6.29
C ASP A 34 2.97 11.74 -5.83
N ILE A 35 2.69 10.56 -6.39
CA ILE A 35 1.52 9.74 -6.11
C ILE A 35 1.92 8.27 -6.12
N ILE A 36 1.45 7.51 -5.13
CA ILE A 36 1.64 6.05 -5.04
C ILE A 36 0.28 5.39 -5.09
N ILE A 37 0.10 4.41 -5.99
CA ILE A 37 -1.11 3.58 -6.05
C ILE A 37 -0.75 2.17 -5.54
N ALA A 38 -0.98 1.94 -4.26
CA ALA A 38 -0.77 0.67 -3.59
C ALA A 38 -1.93 -0.30 -3.89
N LYS A 39 -1.65 -1.36 -4.64
CA LYS A 39 -2.65 -2.34 -5.08
C LYS A 39 -2.66 -3.58 -4.19
N GLY A 40 -3.85 -4.03 -3.82
CA GLY A 40 -4.03 -5.27 -3.06
C GLY A 40 -3.88 -5.10 -1.54
N GLN A 41 -4.34 -6.11 -0.80
CA GLN A 41 -4.44 -6.07 0.66
C GLN A 41 -3.07 -6.06 1.34
N GLY A 42 -2.09 -6.84 0.85
CA GLY A 42 -0.75 -6.87 1.44
C GLY A 42 -0.06 -5.50 1.43
N ASN A 43 -0.21 -4.74 0.33
CA ASN A 43 0.31 -3.37 0.28
C ASN A 43 -0.45 -2.40 1.20
N PHE A 44 -1.74 -2.63 1.45
CA PHE A 44 -2.46 -1.87 2.48
C PHE A 44 -1.90 -2.20 3.87
N GLU A 45 -1.73 -3.48 4.19
CA GLU A 45 -1.19 -3.93 5.47
C GLU A 45 0.20 -3.38 5.78
N THR A 46 1.09 -3.34 4.78
CA THR A 46 2.49 -2.93 5.01
C THR A 46 2.73 -1.43 4.89
N LEU A 47 1.85 -0.68 4.19
CA LEU A 47 2.05 0.75 3.92
C LEU A 47 1.00 1.66 4.56
N SER A 48 -0.05 1.15 5.21
CA SER A 48 -1.11 1.98 5.82
C SER A 48 -0.61 2.87 6.95
N GLU A 49 0.58 2.61 7.50
CA GLU A 49 1.22 3.47 8.50
C GLU A 49 2.40 4.27 7.95
N GLU A 50 2.79 4.03 6.71
CA GLU A 50 3.88 4.76 6.08
C GLU A 50 3.44 6.17 5.66
N PRO A 51 4.31 7.18 5.83
CA PRO A 51 4.03 8.52 5.37
C PRO A 51 4.09 8.58 3.84
N GLY A 52 3.32 9.47 3.25
CA GLY A 52 3.38 9.75 1.81
C GLY A 52 2.01 9.94 1.17
N ASN A 53 2.02 10.27 -0.11
CA ASN A 53 0.80 10.46 -0.89
C ASN A 53 0.31 9.12 -1.48
N ILE A 54 -0.06 8.20 -0.58
CA ILE A 54 -0.43 6.83 -0.93
C ILE A 54 -1.95 6.70 -1.07
N PHE A 55 -2.36 6.11 -2.18
CA PHE A 55 -3.73 5.68 -2.45
C PHE A 55 -3.78 4.16 -2.48
N PHE A 56 -4.74 3.59 -1.76
CA PHE A 56 -4.91 2.15 -1.65
C PHE A 56 -6.09 1.71 -2.50
N LEU A 57 -5.88 0.67 -3.32
CA LEU A 57 -6.92 0.04 -4.12
C LEU A 57 -6.90 -1.48 -3.91
N PHE A 58 -7.87 -1.98 -3.14
CA PHE A 58 -7.92 -3.38 -2.73
C PHE A 58 -9.36 -3.83 -2.42
N LYS A 59 -9.52 -5.13 -2.13
CA LYS A 59 -10.75 -5.71 -1.58
C LYS A 59 -10.49 -6.12 -0.13
N ALA A 60 -11.33 -5.69 0.81
CA ALA A 60 -11.21 -6.08 2.22
C ALA A 60 -11.68 -7.53 2.41
N LYS A 61 -10.77 -8.51 2.50
CA LYS A 61 -11.14 -9.93 2.50
C LYS A 61 -11.35 -10.53 3.88
N CYS A 62 -10.85 -9.87 4.93
CA CYS A 62 -10.98 -10.32 6.31
C CYS A 62 -11.45 -9.19 7.23
N ARG A 63 -11.92 -9.58 8.42
CA ARG A 63 -12.46 -8.64 9.42
C ARG A 63 -11.45 -7.57 9.83
N VAL A 64 -10.22 -7.97 10.12
CA VAL A 64 -9.15 -7.06 10.59
C VAL A 64 -8.92 -5.92 9.61
N ILE A 65 -8.82 -6.23 8.31
CA ILE A 65 -8.61 -5.21 7.29
C ILE A 65 -9.87 -4.37 7.04
N ALA A 66 -11.05 -4.98 7.10
CA ALA A 66 -12.30 -4.25 6.97
C ALA A 66 -12.47 -3.22 8.10
N GLU A 67 -12.17 -3.61 9.34
CA GLU A 67 -12.19 -2.73 10.51
C GLU A 67 -11.14 -1.62 10.39
N HIS A 68 -9.90 -1.96 10.04
CA HIS A 68 -8.83 -0.98 9.84
C HIS A 68 -9.18 0.05 8.74
N ALA A 69 -9.74 -0.41 7.63
CA ALA A 69 -10.18 0.46 6.55
C ALA A 69 -11.55 1.13 6.80
N ALA A 70 -12.20 0.88 7.95
CA ALA A 70 -13.53 1.38 8.31
C ALA A 70 -14.62 1.06 7.26
N VAL A 71 -14.60 -0.16 6.71
CA VAL A 71 -15.55 -0.66 5.69
C VAL A 71 -16.13 -2.02 6.07
N LYS A 72 -17.11 -2.50 5.29
CA LYS A 72 -17.63 -3.88 5.44
C LYS A 72 -16.68 -4.89 4.79
N ILE A 73 -16.58 -6.09 5.36
CA ILE A 73 -15.90 -7.22 4.71
C ILE A 73 -16.50 -7.44 3.31
N GLY A 74 -15.65 -7.67 2.32
CA GLY A 74 -16.00 -7.85 0.92
C GLY A 74 -16.05 -6.57 0.10
N SER A 75 -15.95 -5.39 0.72
CA SER A 75 -15.92 -4.09 0.03
C SER A 75 -14.71 -3.97 -0.89
N HIS A 76 -14.92 -3.37 -2.06
CA HIS A 76 -13.84 -2.80 -2.87
C HIS A 76 -13.56 -1.40 -2.37
N VAL A 77 -12.30 -1.10 -2.10
CA VAL A 77 -11.88 0.12 -1.40
C VAL A 77 -10.97 0.92 -2.32
N ILE A 78 -11.25 2.22 -2.42
CA ILE A 78 -10.30 3.24 -2.86
C ILE A 78 -10.24 4.27 -1.74
N THR A 79 -9.08 4.43 -1.12
CA THR A 79 -8.89 5.39 -0.03
C THR A 79 -7.49 5.98 -0.06
N ARG A 80 -7.33 7.20 0.44
CA ARG A 80 -6.02 7.85 0.61
C ARG A 80 -5.52 7.62 2.04
N ARG A 81 -4.20 7.50 2.24
CA ARG A 81 -3.59 7.28 3.57
C ARG A 81 -4.17 8.20 4.66
N ASN A 82 -4.26 9.51 4.40
CA ASN A 82 -4.74 10.47 5.39
C ASN A 82 -6.25 10.36 5.72
N GLN A 83 -6.99 9.49 5.04
CA GLN A 83 -8.40 9.17 5.32
C GLN A 83 -8.54 7.85 6.09
N ILE A 84 -7.45 7.10 6.26
CA ILE A 84 -7.44 5.90 7.10
C ILE A 84 -7.27 6.35 8.56
N PRO A 85 -8.18 5.93 9.47
CA PRO A 85 -8.00 6.18 10.90
C PRO A 85 -6.65 5.62 11.35
N SER A 86 -5.85 6.42 12.04
CA SER A 86 -4.69 5.89 12.75
C SER A 86 -5.17 4.85 13.77
N LEU A 87 -4.55 3.67 13.79
CA LEU A 87 -4.80 2.69 14.85
C LEU A 87 -4.33 3.31 16.18
N ILE A 88 -5.26 3.85 16.95
CA ILE A 88 -5.02 4.26 18.33
C ILE A 88 -5.05 2.97 19.15
N TYR A 89 -3.87 2.39 19.40
CA TYR A 89 -3.69 1.40 20.46
C TYR A 89 -3.54 2.11 21.81
#